data_AF-A0AAD5RBK6-F1
#
_entry.id   AF-A0AAD5RBK6-F1
#
_cell.length_a   1.000
_cell.length_b   1.000
_cell.length_c   1.000
_cell.angle_alpha   90.00
_cell.angle_beta   90.00
_cell.angle_gamma   90.00
#
_symmetry.space_group_name_H-M   'P 1'
#
loop_
_entity.id
_entity.type
_entity.pdbx_description
1 polymer ?
#
loop_
_entity_poly.entity_id
_entity_poly.type
_entity_poly.pdbx_seq_one_letter_code
_entity_poly.pdbx_strand_id
1 'polypeptide(L)'
;MEMDISHREDATKATGCNEHMAMRIEKHLVINLAVQMSITIGLCACAVSAVFFGSMFVPIRKYDPKDGMFTQWVTSTAILVIGFIVLCLEDFPDFYPLAMLGGAFWTIGNAAAVPTMSFLGMALGMLIWNISNCLTGWASGRFGLFGMKANPPASSFLNYAGLVCVIAGGILFSRVKSEEGEKADSDGDLDMISVEERQFEYEKMAEESLTHESTKRSKEEGNSQEDVKVVQSGKGRPLGFSLALCSGIFYGITFVPVNYMIDNPDKFPNYPKDGLAYVFSHYFGIFLTASAIFIGYALIKKNKPIVPPSIFLPAFATGLLWGVGQASFFIANQHLSQAITFPIITMLPGCVASAWSILYFGEIKGLRNMTFLGIAMLVTLLGAIMVGMSKFVNL
;
A
#
# COMPACT_ATOMS: atom_id res chain seq x y z
N MET A 1 -21.24 -60.02 44.46
CA MET A 1 -20.49 -58.77 44.73
C MET A 1 -19.64 -58.34 43.53
N GLU A 2 -19.15 -59.25 42.68
CA GLU A 2 -18.37 -58.89 41.47
C GLU A 2 -19.19 -58.27 40.33
N MET A 3 -20.48 -58.61 40.19
CA MET A 3 -21.32 -58.13 39.07
C MET A 3 -21.73 -56.64 39.19
N ASP A 4 -21.72 -56.09 40.40
CA ASP A 4 -22.13 -54.69 40.68
C ASP A 4 -20.96 -53.69 40.50
N ILE A 5 -19.72 -54.19 40.55
CA ILE A 5 -18.50 -53.40 40.34
C ILE A 5 -18.28 -53.15 38.83
N SER A 6 -18.55 -54.15 37.99
CA SER A 6 -18.46 -54.03 36.52
C SER A 6 -19.42 -52.98 35.95
N HIS A 7 -20.68 -52.94 36.43
CA HIS A 7 -21.64 -51.92 35.98
C HIS A 7 -21.28 -50.50 36.42
N ARG A 8 -20.64 -50.33 37.59
CA ARG A 8 -20.13 -49.02 38.03
C ARG A 8 -18.92 -48.55 37.22
N GLU A 9 -17.99 -49.44 36.89
CA GLU A 9 -16.83 -49.09 36.04
C GLU A 9 -17.23 -48.68 34.62
N ASP A 10 -18.20 -49.37 34.02
CA ASP A 10 -18.70 -49.05 32.69
C ASP A 10 -19.46 -47.73 32.64
N ALA A 11 -20.28 -47.44 33.67
CA ALA A 11 -20.97 -46.14 33.79
C ALA A 11 -19.97 -44.97 33.95
N THR A 12 -18.89 -45.16 34.72
CA THR A 12 -17.85 -44.15 34.96
C THR A 12 -16.98 -43.92 33.71
N LYS A 13 -16.68 -44.98 32.94
CA LYS A 13 -16.00 -44.86 31.64
C LYS A 13 -16.87 -44.15 30.60
N ALA A 14 -18.18 -44.41 30.57
CA ALA A 14 -19.11 -43.75 29.65
C ALA A 14 -19.27 -42.25 29.96
N THR A 15 -19.34 -41.87 31.24
CA THR A 15 -19.36 -40.44 31.65
C THR A 15 -18.05 -39.75 31.33
N GLY A 16 -16.90 -40.37 31.61
CA GLY A 16 -15.59 -39.82 31.26
C GLY A 16 -15.37 -39.67 29.74
N CYS A 17 -15.89 -40.60 28.93
CA CYS A 17 -15.85 -40.50 27.47
C CYS A 17 -16.70 -39.33 26.94
N ASN A 18 -17.88 -39.12 27.52
CA ASN A 18 -18.77 -38.01 27.17
C ASN A 18 -18.20 -36.65 27.57
N GLU A 19 -17.55 -36.52 28.74
CA GLU A 19 -16.86 -35.29 29.15
C GLU A 19 -15.66 -34.98 28.25
N HIS A 20 -14.87 -35.99 27.90
CA HIS A 20 -13.72 -35.81 27.01
C HIS A 20 -14.14 -35.44 25.58
N MET A 21 -15.26 -35.98 25.11
CA MET A 21 -15.87 -35.63 23.82
C MET A 21 -16.47 -34.22 23.84
N ALA A 22 -17.19 -33.85 24.91
CA ALA A 22 -17.73 -32.50 25.10
C ALA A 22 -16.61 -31.45 25.15
N MET A 23 -15.53 -31.70 25.90
CA MET A 23 -14.36 -30.81 25.96
C MET A 23 -13.66 -30.68 24.61
N ARG A 24 -13.64 -31.75 23.80
CA ARG A 24 -13.07 -31.71 22.44
C ARG A 24 -13.96 -30.90 21.49
N ILE A 25 -15.28 -31.05 21.58
CA ILE A 25 -16.25 -30.26 20.80
C ILE A 25 -16.16 -28.78 21.18
N GLU A 26 -16.10 -28.47 22.48
CA GLU A 26 -15.97 -27.10 22.97
C GLU A 26 -14.66 -26.46 22.51
N LYS A 27 -13.52 -27.17 22.62
CA LYS A 27 -12.23 -26.71 22.07
C LYS A 27 -12.31 -26.47 20.56
N HIS A 28 -12.91 -27.38 19.79
CA HIS A 28 -13.09 -27.18 18.35
C HIS A 28 -13.99 -25.98 18.03
N LEU A 29 -15.06 -25.77 18.79
CA LEU A 29 -15.96 -24.63 18.63
C LEU A 29 -15.25 -23.30 18.93
N VAL A 30 -14.51 -23.24 20.04
CA VAL A 30 -13.73 -22.06 20.45
C VAL A 30 -12.64 -21.74 19.42
N ILE A 31 -11.92 -22.76 18.91
CA ILE A 31 -10.91 -22.57 17.86
C ILE A 31 -11.56 -22.05 16.57
N ASN A 32 -12.69 -22.63 16.14
CA ASN A 32 -13.38 -22.17 14.94
C ASN A 32 -13.90 -20.74 15.08
N LEU A 33 -14.45 -20.38 16.25
CA LEU A 33 -14.88 -19.00 16.56
C LEU A 33 -13.70 -18.02 16.55
N ALA A 34 -12.57 -18.38 17.16
CA ALA A 34 -11.37 -17.55 17.19
C ALA A 34 -10.78 -17.34 15.78
N VAL A 35 -10.74 -18.39 14.96
CA VAL A 35 -10.30 -18.31 13.55
C VAL A 35 -11.23 -17.40 12.75
N GLN A 36 -12.55 -17.58 12.89
CA GLN A 36 -13.54 -16.75 12.20
C GLN A 36 -13.41 -15.28 12.60
N MET A 37 -13.27 -15.01 13.90
CA MET A 37 -13.08 -13.66 14.43
C MET A 37 -11.80 -13.01 13.90
N SER A 38 -10.69 -13.75 13.88
CA SER A 38 -9.43 -13.30 13.28
C SER A 38 -9.59 -12.91 11.81
N ILE A 39 -10.27 -13.74 11.01
CA ILE A 39 -10.52 -13.46 9.60
C ILE A 39 -11.37 -12.20 9.43
N THR A 40 -12.43 -12.05 10.22
CA THR A 40 -13.29 -10.86 10.18
C THR A 40 -12.51 -9.60 10.51
N ILE A 41 -11.70 -9.61 11.57
CA ILE A 41 -10.83 -8.48 11.95
C ILE A 41 -9.91 -8.12 10.78
N GLY A 42 -9.26 -9.11 10.17
CA GLY A 42 -8.36 -8.88 9.05
C GLY A 42 -9.04 -8.29 7.81
N LEU A 43 -10.25 -8.75 7.46
CA LEU A 43 -11.01 -8.20 6.32
C LEU A 43 -11.52 -6.79 6.60
N CYS A 44 -11.99 -6.53 7.82
CA CYS A 44 -12.34 -5.18 8.26
C CYS A 44 -11.13 -4.24 8.20
N ALA A 45 -9.96 -4.71 8.63
CA ALA A 45 -8.71 -3.96 8.56
C ALA A 45 -8.27 -3.67 7.11
N CYS A 46 -8.49 -4.61 6.17
CA CYS A 46 -8.31 -4.33 4.73
C CYS A 46 -9.26 -3.22 4.24
N ALA A 47 -10.53 -3.24 4.65
CA ALA A 47 -11.50 -2.22 4.25
C ALA A 47 -11.14 -0.83 4.81
N VAL A 48 -10.75 -0.76 6.08
CA VAL A 48 -10.25 0.48 6.71
C VAL A 48 -9.02 1.00 5.95
N SER A 49 -8.02 0.13 5.72
CA SER A 49 -6.82 0.50 4.96
C SER A 49 -7.16 1.03 3.56
N ALA A 50 -8.08 0.38 2.85
CA ALA A 50 -8.53 0.82 1.54
C ALA A 50 -9.21 2.19 1.55
N VAL A 51 -10.04 2.47 2.56
CA VAL A 51 -10.69 3.79 2.71
C VAL A 51 -9.65 4.88 2.95
N PHE A 52 -8.71 4.65 3.86
CA PHE A 52 -7.69 5.65 4.19
C PHE A 52 -6.72 5.89 3.03
N PHE A 53 -6.19 4.84 2.40
CA PHE A 53 -5.33 4.99 1.21
C PHE A 53 -6.08 5.56 0.01
N GLY A 54 -7.36 5.22 -0.19
CA GLY A 54 -8.17 5.81 -1.26
C GLY A 54 -8.52 7.28 -1.01
N SER A 55 -8.44 7.76 0.24
CA SER A 55 -8.80 9.12 0.63
C SER A 55 -7.60 10.02 0.92
N MET A 56 -6.39 9.47 1.09
CA MET A 56 -5.22 10.23 1.55
C MET A 56 -4.84 11.40 0.62
N PHE A 57 -5.21 11.34 -0.66
CA PHE A 57 -4.93 12.40 -1.64
C PHE A 57 -6.03 13.45 -1.77
N VAL A 58 -7.16 13.29 -1.09
CA VAL A 58 -8.24 14.28 -1.11
C VAL A 58 -7.80 15.64 -0.57
N PRO A 59 -7.08 15.76 0.56
CA PRO A 59 -6.70 17.06 1.14
C PRO A 59 -5.83 17.87 0.21
N ILE A 60 -4.87 17.23 -0.46
CA ILE A 60 -3.85 17.93 -1.22
C ILE A 60 -4.23 18.25 -2.65
N ARG A 61 -5.28 17.63 -3.17
CA ARG A 61 -5.66 17.72 -4.58
C ARG A 61 -5.64 19.14 -5.15
N LYS A 62 -6.07 20.13 -4.37
CA LYS A 62 -6.25 21.51 -4.83
C LYS A 62 -4.97 22.35 -4.77
N TYR A 63 -3.86 21.76 -4.33
CA TYR A 63 -2.62 22.46 -4.04
C TYR A 63 -1.50 21.92 -4.90
N ASP A 64 -0.65 22.81 -5.40
CA ASP A 64 0.54 22.50 -6.19
C ASP A 64 1.70 22.16 -5.24
N PRO A 65 2.14 20.89 -5.19
CA PRO A 65 3.26 20.46 -4.36
C PRO A 65 4.65 20.85 -4.83
N LYS A 66 4.79 21.51 -5.98
CA LYS A 66 6.06 21.72 -6.66
C LYS A 66 6.82 20.41 -6.70
N ASP A 67 8.05 20.37 -6.21
CA ASP A 67 8.87 19.20 -6.38
C ASP A 67 8.66 18.01 -5.46
N GLY A 68 7.57 18.00 -4.70
CA GLY A 68 7.14 16.84 -3.93
C GLY A 68 8.08 16.45 -2.78
N MET A 69 9.35 16.88 -2.77
CA MET A 69 10.35 16.52 -1.77
C MET A 69 9.97 17.08 -0.41
N PHE A 70 9.55 18.34 -0.37
CA PHE A 70 9.02 18.96 0.85
C PHE A 70 7.74 18.27 1.31
N THR A 71 6.82 17.97 0.38
CA THR A 71 5.60 17.23 0.70
C THR A 71 5.93 15.88 1.32
N GLN A 72 6.77 15.06 0.70
CA GLN A 72 7.11 13.72 1.17
C GLN A 72 7.70 13.78 2.59
N TRP A 73 8.53 14.77 2.88
CA TRP A 73 9.05 15.00 4.22
C TRP A 73 7.96 15.38 5.22
N VAL A 74 7.05 16.29 4.87
CA VAL A 74 5.91 16.67 5.73
C VAL A 74 4.97 15.48 5.96
N THR A 75 4.65 14.71 4.91
CA THR A 75 3.87 13.46 4.98
C THR A 75 4.54 12.50 5.95
N SER A 76 5.86 12.27 5.83
CA SER A 76 6.61 11.40 6.75
C SER A 76 6.57 11.85 8.21
N THR A 77 6.53 13.17 8.44
CA THR A 77 6.42 13.76 9.78
C THR A 77 5.05 13.48 10.38
N ALA A 78 3.97 13.63 9.61
CA ALA A 78 2.62 13.27 10.04
C ALA A 78 2.46 11.75 10.27
N ILE A 79 3.08 10.93 9.44
CA ILE A 79 3.15 9.48 9.63
C ILE A 79 3.78 9.16 10.99
N LEU A 80 4.91 9.79 11.33
CA LEU A 80 5.55 9.60 12.64
C LEU A 80 4.63 9.99 13.80
N VAL A 81 3.81 11.04 13.66
CA VAL A 81 2.81 11.41 14.68
C VAL A 81 1.81 10.29 14.91
N ILE A 82 1.27 9.66 13.85
CA ILE A 82 0.42 8.48 14.00
C ILE A 82 1.19 7.32 14.65
N GLY A 83 2.46 7.13 14.29
CA GLY A 83 3.31 6.11 14.88
C GLY A 83 3.47 6.28 16.38
N PHE A 84 3.61 7.52 16.85
CA PHE A 84 3.66 7.83 18.27
C PHE A 84 2.31 7.56 18.96
N ILE A 85 1.18 7.87 18.31
CA ILE A 85 -0.14 7.51 18.83
C ILE A 85 -0.26 5.99 18.98
N VAL A 86 0.14 5.21 17.97
CA VAL A 86 0.13 3.74 18.04
C VAL A 86 1.07 3.24 19.14
N LEU A 87 2.26 3.85 19.31
CA LEU A 87 3.18 3.52 20.41
C LEU A 87 2.49 3.68 21.79
N CYS A 88 1.73 4.75 21.99
CA CYS A 88 0.98 4.97 23.23
C CYS A 88 -0.18 3.99 23.40
N LEU A 89 -0.84 3.58 22.31
CA LEU A 89 -1.94 2.61 22.34
C LEU A 89 -1.46 1.18 22.63
N GLU A 90 -0.23 0.86 22.25
CA GLU A 90 0.41 -0.45 22.48
C GLU A 90 1.20 -0.52 23.80
N ASP A 91 0.95 0.40 24.73
CA ASP A 91 1.62 0.48 26.04
C ASP A 91 3.16 0.62 25.97
N PHE A 92 3.66 1.40 25.00
CA PHE A 92 5.08 1.70 24.81
C PHE A 92 5.96 0.45 24.62
N PRO A 93 5.76 -0.33 23.53
CA PRO A 93 6.63 -1.45 23.19
C PRO A 93 8.06 -0.99 22.94
N ASP A 94 9.00 -1.94 23.02
CA ASP A 94 10.42 -1.65 22.74
C ASP A 94 10.62 -1.15 21.30
N PHE A 95 11.76 -0.50 21.08
CA PHE A 95 12.16 -0.07 19.74
C PHE A 95 12.87 -1.20 19.00
N TYR A 96 12.44 -1.50 17.78
CA TYR A 96 12.95 -2.61 16.96
C TYR A 96 13.61 -2.09 15.67
N PRO A 97 14.94 -1.85 15.66
CA PRO A 97 15.62 -1.21 14.54
C PRO A 97 15.45 -1.92 13.19
N LEU A 98 15.30 -3.25 13.19
CA LEU A 98 15.11 -3.99 11.94
C LEU A 98 13.77 -3.63 11.26
N ALA A 99 12.73 -3.28 12.03
CA ALA A 99 11.46 -2.81 11.47
C ALA A 99 11.60 -1.48 10.72
N MET A 100 12.58 -0.63 11.08
CA MET A 100 12.87 0.62 10.37
C MET A 100 13.23 0.39 8.91
N LEU A 101 13.87 -0.74 8.58
CA LEU A 101 14.21 -1.06 7.19
C LEU A 101 12.98 -1.17 6.31
N GLY A 102 11.86 -1.66 6.87
CA GLY A 102 10.59 -1.73 6.15
C GLY A 102 10.09 -0.35 5.74
N GLY A 103 10.18 0.60 6.68
CA GLY A 103 9.85 2.00 6.43
C GLY A 103 10.80 2.65 5.44
N ALA A 104 12.10 2.37 5.55
CA ALA A 104 13.11 2.86 4.63
C ALA A 104 12.85 2.37 3.19
N PHE A 105 12.51 1.10 3.00
CA PHE A 105 12.14 0.57 1.67
C PHE A 105 10.94 1.32 1.09
N TRP A 106 9.88 1.52 1.88
CA TRP A 106 8.72 2.29 1.45
C TRP A 106 9.12 3.70 1.00
N THR A 107 9.91 4.42 1.81
CA THR A 107 10.33 5.79 1.48
C THR A 107 11.25 5.87 0.26
N ILE A 108 12.16 4.91 0.08
CA ILE A 108 13.03 4.85 -1.10
C ILE A 108 12.21 4.59 -2.36
N GLY A 109 11.25 3.65 -2.30
CA GLY A 109 10.29 3.43 -3.38
C GLY A 109 9.52 4.70 -3.73
N ASN A 110 9.13 5.48 -2.71
CA ASN A 110 8.40 6.73 -2.89
C ASN A 110 9.26 7.87 -3.44
N ALA A 111 10.57 7.86 -3.21
CA ALA A 111 11.47 8.85 -3.79
C ALA A 111 11.78 8.56 -5.27
N ALA A 112 11.74 7.29 -5.68
CA ALA A 112 11.93 6.85 -7.06
C ALA A 112 10.65 6.94 -7.92
N ALA A 113 9.56 7.41 -7.32
CA ALA A 113 8.31 7.65 -7.99
C ALA A 113 8.45 8.78 -9.03
N VAL A 114 8.79 10.02 -8.63
CA VAL A 114 9.02 11.18 -9.53
C VAL A 114 9.79 10.79 -10.80
N PRO A 115 10.96 10.15 -10.71
CA PRO A 115 11.76 9.94 -11.90
C PRO A 115 11.16 8.81 -12.77
N THR A 116 10.44 7.85 -12.21
CA THR A 116 9.72 6.82 -12.99
C THR A 116 8.73 7.46 -13.95
N MET A 117 8.04 8.45 -13.43
CA MET A 117 6.93 9.18 -14.05
C MET A 117 7.38 9.99 -15.24
N SER A 118 8.51 10.67 -15.07
CA SER A 118 9.17 11.42 -16.14
C SER A 118 9.51 10.60 -17.38
N PHE A 119 9.85 9.32 -17.17
CA PHE A 119 10.31 8.45 -18.25
C PHE A 119 9.18 7.65 -18.91
N LEU A 120 8.12 7.30 -18.18
CA LEU A 120 7.07 6.40 -18.68
C LEU A 120 5.73 7.09 -18.97
N GLY A 121 5.49 8.26 -18.37
CA GLY A 121 4.16 8.83 -18.28
C GLY A 121 3.35 8.20 -17.14
N MET A 122 2.20 8.81 -16.87
CA MET A 122 1.57 8.72 -15.57
C MET A 122 0.82 7.45 -15.26
N ALA A 123 -0.18 7.18 -16.07
CA ALA A 123 -0.93 5.94 -15.98
C ALA A 123 -0.01 4.70 -16.06
N LEU A 124 0.98 4.72 -16.97
CA LEU A 124 1.83 3.55 -17.21
C LEU A 124 2.81 3.27 -16.06
N GLY A 125 3.49 4.29 -15.53
CA GLY A 125 4.43 4.13 -14.42
C GLY A 125 3.76 3.54 -13.18
N MET A 126 2.59 4.06 -12.81
CA MET A 126 1.82 3.57 -11.66
C MET A 126 1.32 2.16 -11.85
N LEU A 127 0.79 1.83 -13.03
CA LEU A 127 0.29 0.48 -13.28
C LEU A 127 1.38 -0.56 -13.07
N ILE A 128 2.58 -0.33 -13.62
CA ILE A 128 3.71 -1.27 -13.49
C ILE A 128 4.17 -1.37 -12.04
N TRP A 129 4.30 -0.24 -11.36
CA TRP A 129 4.66 -0.20 -9.95
C TRP A 129 3.61 -0.94 -9.10
N ASN A 130 2.33 -0.60 -9.20
CA ASN A 130 1.27 -1.23 -8.38
C ASN A 130 1.17 -2.74 -8.62
N ILE A 131 1.30 -3.21 -9.87
CA ILE A 131 1.39 -4.64 -10.18
C ILE A 131 2.62 -5.26 -9.50
N SER A 132 3.79 -4.62 -9.61
CA SER A 132 5.01 -5.11 -8.97
C SER A 132 4.91 -5.14 -7.45
N ASN A 133 4.30 -4.11 -6.82
CA ASN A 133 4.04 -4.05 -5.38
C ASN A 133 3.14 -5.21 -4.92
N CYS A 134 2.01 -5.38 -5.61
CA CYS A 134 1.06 -6.45 -5.35
C CYS A 134 1.73 -7.83 -5.47
N LEU A 135 2.42 -8.10 -6.59
CA LEU A 135 3.06 -9.38 -6.84
C LEU A 135 4.21 -9.66 -5.87
N THR A 136 5.06 -8.67 -5.57
CA THR A 136 6.17 -8.86 -4.64
C THR A 136 5.67 -9.14 -3.23
N GLY A 137 4.70 -8.38 -2.72
CA GLY A 137 4.14 -8.62 -1.38
C GLY A 137 3.40 -9.96 -1.30
N TRP A 138 2.58 -10.26 -2.31
CA TRP A 138 1.89 -11.54 -2.44
C TRP A 138 2.87 -12.72 -2.46
N ALA A 139 3.91 -12.66 -3.31
CA ALA A 139 4.90 -13.72 -3.45
C ALA A 139 5.73 -13.89 -2.16
N SER A 140 6.07 -12.78 -1.50
CA SER A 140 6.82 -12.78 -0.25
C SER A 140 6.09 -13.58 0.83
N GLY A 141 4.79 -13.33 1.03
CA GLY A 141 3.97 -14.11 1.97
C GLY A 141 3.69 -15.54 1.52
N ARG A 142 3.38 -15.74 0.23
CA ARG A 142 2.95 -17.04 -0.32
C ARG A 142 4.07 -18.08 -0.30
N PHE A 143 5.29 -17.67 -0.61
CA PHE A 143 6.46 -18.55 -0.74
C PHE A 143 7.44 -18.45 0.42
N GLY A 144 7.26 -17.50 1.35
CA GLY A 144 8.21 -17.29 2.46
C GLY A 144 9.55 -16.74 1.96
N LEU A 145 9.52 -15.80 1.01
CA LEU A 145 10.74 -15.18 0.49
C LEU A 145 11.46 -14.43 1.62
N PHE A 146 12.77 -14.20 1.46
CA PHE A 146 13.60 -13.43 2.40
C PHE A 146 13.68 -14.03 3.83
N GLY A 147 13.52 -15.35 3.95
CA GLY A 147 13.66 -16.06 5.24
C GLY A 147 12.41 -15.99 6.14
N MET A 148 11.27 -15.55 5.60
CA MET A 148 9.96 -15.65 6.25
C MET A 148 9.40 -17.07 6.14
N LYS A 149 8.39 -17.39 6.95
CA LYS A 149 7.66 -18.66 6.83
C LYS A 149 6.63 -18.54 5.71
N ALA A 150 6.59 -19.54 4.84
CA ALA A 150 5.58 -19.60 3.78
C ALA A 150 4.18 -19.71 4.38
N ASN A 151 3.26 -18.83 3.97
CA ASN A 151 1.87 -18.80 4.44
C ASN A 151 0.89 -18.94 3.26
N PRO A 152 0.79 -20.16 2.67
CA PRO A 152 -0.19 -20.45 1.63
C PRO A 152 -1.63 -20.23 2.12
N PRO A 153 -2.53 -19.69 1.28
CA PRO A 153 -3.96 -19.69 1.54
C PRO A 153 -4.54 -21.11 1.46
N ALA A 154 -5.73 -21.31 2.03
CA ALA A 154 -6.42 -22.61 2.03
C ALA A 154 -6.74 -23.10 0.61
N SER A 155 -7.27 -22.23 -0.27
CA SER A 155 -7.41 -22.54 -1.70
C SER A 155 -6.41 -21.75 -2.52
N SER A 156 -5.46 -22.46 -3.14
CA SER A 156 -4.53 -21.85 -4.08
C SER A 156 -5.24 -21.37 -5.36
N PHE A 157 -6.21 -22.15 -5.87
CA PHE A 157 -6.93 -21.78 -7.09
C PHE A 157 -7.65 -20.45 -6.94
N LEU A 158 -8.43 -20.28 -5.86
CA LEU A 158 -9.20 -19.06 -5.64
C LEU A 158 -8.30 -17.84 -5.42
N ASN A 159 -7.14 -18.04 -4.78
CA ASN A 159 -6.14 -16.99 -4.58
C ASN A 159 -5.51 -16.53 -5.90
N TYR A 160 -5.07 -17.44 -6.76
CA TYR A 160 -4.50 -17.10 -8.08
C TYR A 160 -5.54 -16.46 -8.99
N ALA A 161 -6.74 -17.04 -9.06
CA ALA A 161 -7.82 -16.50 -9.89
C ALA A 161 -8.22 -15.09 -9.42
N GLY A 162 -8.34 -14.89 -8.10
CA GLY A 162 -8.59 -13.58 -7.52
C GLY A 162 -7.47 -12.57 -7.78
N LEU A 163 -6.20 -12.98 -7.68
CA LEU A 163 -5.04 -12.14 -8.01
C LEU A 163 -5.08 -11.67 -9.46
N VAL A 164 -5.38 -12.58 -10.40
CA VAL A 164 -5.53 -12.25 -11.83
C VAL A 164 -6.68 -11.26 -12.04
N CYS A 165 -7.83 -11.46 -11.40
CA CYS A 165 -8.96 -10.54 -11.48
C CYS A 165 -8.60 -9.15 -10.94
N VAL A 166 -7.94 -9.07 -9.79
CA VAL A 166 -7.49 -7.82 -9.16
C VAL A 166 -6.52 -7.05 -10.09
N ILE A 167 -5.54 -7.74 -10.69
CA ILE A 167 -4.61 -7.13 -11.65
C ILE A 167 -5.34 -6.68 -12.92
N ALA A 168 -6.25 -7.50 -13.45
CA ALA A 168 -7.07 -7.12 -14.60
C ALA A 168 -7.93 -5.89 -14.30
N GLY A 169 -8.50 -5.81 -13.09
CA GLY A 169 -9.23 -4.64 -12.59
C GLY A 169 -8.35 -3.38 -12.57
N GLY A 170 -7.13 -3.46 -12.03
CA GLY A 170 -6.15 -2.37 -12.08
C GLY A 170 -5.81 -1.93 -13.50
N ILE A 171 -5.65 -2.86 -14.45
CA ILE A 171 -5.43 -2.57 -15.88
C ILE A 171 -6.67 -1.89 -16.52
N LEU A 172 -7.87 -2.21 -16.07
CA LEU A 172 -9.10 -1.56 -16.54
C LEU A 172 -9.24 -0.15 -15.98
N PHE A 173 -8.93 0.04 -14.69
CA PHE A 173 -8.79 1.39 -14.11
C PHE A 173 -7.76 2.22 -14.88
N SER A 174 -6.68 1.56 -15.33
CA SER A 174 -5.64 2.14 -16.19
C SER A 174 -6.14 2.75 -17.52
N ARG A 175 -7.42 2.57 -17.89
CA ARG A 175 -7.98 2.99 -19.17
C ARG A 175 -9.15 3.98 -19.06
N VAL A 176 -9.55 4.39 -17.86
CA VAL A 176 -10.70 5.29 -17.66
C VAL A 176 -10.29 6.75 -17.77
N LYS A 177 -10.56 7.39 -18.92
CA LYS A 177 -10.34 8.83 -19.14
C LYS A 177 -11.33 9.70 -18.34
N SER A 178 -10.91 10.91 -18.00
CA SER A 178 -11.71 12.02 -17.46
C SER A 178 -11.45 13.31 -18.24
N GLU A 179 -12.35 14.28 -18.16
CA GLU A 179 -12.51 15.33 -19.19
C GLU A 179 -12.06 16.74 -18.78
N GLU A 180 -11.26 16.94 -17.73
CA GLU A 180 -10.83 18.31 -17.36
C GLU A 180 -9.82 18.97 -18.34
N GLY A 181 -9.50 18.33 -19.47
CA GLY A 181 -8.67 18.89 -20.55
C GLY A 181 -9.38 19.71 -21.63
N GLU A 182 -10.72 19.82 -21.65
CA GLU A 182 -11.45 20.44 -22.79
C GLU A 182 -11.48 21.99 -22.82
N LYS A 183 -10.54 22.69 -22.17
CA LYS A 183 -10.38 24.16 -22.33
C LYS A 183 -8.99 24.64 -22.73
N ALA A 184 -8.14 23.77 -23.27
CA ALA A 184 -6.92 24.17 -23.98
C ALA A 184 -6.94 23.52 -25.37
N ASP A 185 -7.23 24.33 -26.39
CA ASP A 185 -7.35 23.87 -27.77
C ASP A 185 -5.96 23.71 -28.44
N SER A 186 -5.84 22.68 -29.26
CA SER A 186 -4.75 22.28 -30.18
C SER A 186 -3.34 21.99 -29.62
N ASP A 187 -3.07 20.71 -29.33
CA ASP A 187 -2.09 19.82 -30.01
C ASP A 187 -1.57 18.73 -29.03
N GLY A 188 -1.77 17.45 -29.38
CA GLY A 188 -1.01 16.31 -28.84
C GLY A 188 -1.29 15.77 -27.42
N ASP A 189 -2.13 14.73 -27.36
CA ASP A 189 -2.02 13.52 -26.49
C ASP A 189 -2.34 13.58 -24.96
N LEU A 190 -3.51 13.00 -24.62
CA LEU A 190 -3.91 12.16 -23.47
C LEU A 190 -3.35 12.43 -22.05
N ASP A 191 -4.22 12.53 -21.03
CA ASP A 191 -4.33 11.50 -19.96
C ASP A 191 -5.52 11.74 -19.00
N MET A 192 -5.94 10.68 -18.30
CA MET A 192 -6.69 10.77 -17.03
C MET A 192 -6.91 9.37 -16.42
N ILE A 193 -6.65 9.21 -15.11
CA ILE A 193 -7.22 8.21 -14.16
C ILE A 193 -7.13 8.75 -12.71
N SER A 194 -8.23 9.28 -12.20
CA SER A 194 -8.28 9.96 -10.90
C SER A 194 -7.87 9.13 -9.66
N VAL A 195 -7.10 9.79 -8.78
CA VAL A 195 -6.63 9.50 -7.39
C VAL A 195 -5.33 8.70 -7.22
N GLU A 196 -5.08 7.62 -7.96
CA GLU A 196 -3.71 7.07 -8.04
C GLU A 196 -2.78 8.07 -8.74
N GLU A 197 -3.34 8.86 -9.65
CA GLU A 197 -2.77 10.02 -10.34
C GLU A 197 -2.49 11.22 -9.40
N ARG A 198 -2.88 11.17 -8.11
CA ARG A 198 -2.56 12.23 -7.14
C ARG A 198 -1.52 11.90 -6.10
N GLN A 199 -1.22 10.63 -5.84
CA GLN A 199 0.12 10.24 -5.38
C GLN A 199 1.15 10.76 -6.39
N PHE A 200 0.78 10.72 -7.66
CA PHE A 200 1.58 11.07 -8.82
C PHE A 200 1.66 12.56 -9.14
N GLU A 201 0.64 13.40 -8.92
CA GLU A 201 0.77 14.86 -9.17
C GLU A 201 1.82 15.53 -8.24
N TYR A 202 2.01 14.99 -7.03
CA TYR A 202 3.22 15.24 -6.21
C TYR A 202 4.49 14.77 -6.86
N GLU A 203 4.37 13.61 -7.48
CA GLU A 203 5.35 12.87 -8.25
C GLU A 203 5.92 13.74 -9.40
N LYS A 204 5.00 14.42 -10.11
CA LYS A 204 5.14 15.05 -11.43
C LYS A 204 5.62 16.50 -11.39
N MET A 205 5.23 17.29 -10.41
CA MET A 205 5.68 18.69 -10.29
C MET A 205 7.16 18.81 -9.82
N ALA A 206 7.75 17.69 -9.38
CA ALA A 206 9.16 17.49 -9.09
C ALA A 206 10.08 17.40 -10.29
N GLU A 207 9.50 16.99 -11.40
CA GLU A 207 10.16 16.86 -12.66
C GLU A 207 10.33 18.22 -13.36
N GLU A 208 9.32 19.10 -13.29
CA GLU A 208 9.34 20.44 -13.90
C GLU A 208 10.42 21.36 -13.30
N SER A 209 10.81 21.11 -12.05
CA SER A 209 11.84 21.87 -11.32
C SER A 209 13.28 21.39 -11.58
N LEU A 210 13.45 20.14 -12.04
CA LEU A 210 14.76 19.53 -12.32
C LEU A 210 15.26 19.83 -13.74
N THR A 211 14.35 20.01 -14.69
CA THR A 211 14.67 20.38 -16.09
C THR A 211 15.04 21.86 -16.24
N HIS A 212 14.58 22.73 -15.34
CA HIS A 212 14.87 24.16 -15.39
C HIS A 212 16.27 24.55 -14.88
N GLU A 213 16.97 23.64 -14.19
CA GLU A 213 18.27 23.90 -13.56
C GLU A 213 19.47 23.39 -14.37
N SER A 214 19.27 22.40 -15.26
CA SER A 214 20.31 21.94 -16.19
C SER A 214 20.52 22.91 -17.36
N THR A 215 19.51 23.72 -17.70
CA THR A 215 19.57 24.67 -18.83
C THR A 215 20.15 26.05 -18.44
N LYS A 216 20.21 26.40 -17.14
CA LYS A 216 20.71 27.72 -16.70
C LYS A 216 22.24 27.87 -16.62
N ARG A 217 23.02 26.84 -16.96
CA ARG A 217 24.49 26.91 -16.92
C ARG A 217 25.16 27.19 -18.27
N SER A 218 24.37 27.38 -19.32
CA SER A 218 24.87 27.71 -20.65
C SER A 218 23.91 28.70 -21.30
N LYS A 219 24.42 29.86 -21.74
CA LYS A 219 23.75 30.96 -22.47
C LYS A 219 23.28 32.13 -21.59
N GLU A 220 24.24 33.00 -21.27
CA GLU A 220 24.01 34.42 -21.50
C GLU A 220 23.94 34.66 -23.02
N GLU A 221 23.16 35.68 -23.39
CA GLU A 221 22.92 36.23 -24.74
C GLU A 221 21.81 35.61 -25.60
N GLY A 222 20.88 36.48 -26.03
CA GLY A 222 20.12 36.30 -27.27
C GLY A 222 18.60 36.11 -27.10
N ASN A 223 17.85 37.11 -27.50
CA ASN A 223 16.39 37.19 -27.56
C ASN A 223 15.79 36.31 -28.68
N SER A 224 14.91 35.35 -28.36
CA SER A 224 13.83 34.85 -29.23
C SER A 224 12.95 33.85 -28.49
N GLN A 225 11.62 33.98 -28.63
CA GLN A 225 10.63 32.96 -28.24
C GLN A 225 10.98 31.64 -28.94
N GLU A 226 11.23 30.58 -28.17
CA GLU A 226 11.30 29.20 -28.65
C GLU A 226 10.41 28.32 -27.75
N ASP A 227 9.45 27.66 -28.39
CA ASP A 227 8.60 26.62 -27.82
C ASP A 227 9.44 25.53 -27.14
N VAL A 228 9.13 25.25 -25.87
CA VAL A 228 9.78 24.20 -25.09
C VAL A 228 9.34 22.85 -25.64
N LYS A 229 10.12 22.29 -26.57
CA LYS A 229 10.02 20.88 -26.95
C LYS A 229 10.50 20.01 -25.78
N VAL A 230 9.55 19.41 -25.07
CA VAL A 230 9.78 18.35 -24.09
C VAL A 230 10.60 17.24 -24.76
N VAL A 231 11.80 16.97 -24.25
CA VAL A 231 12.69 15.94 -24.79
C VAL A 231 12.15 14.56 -24.40
N GLN A 232 11.13 14.08 -25.12
CA GLN A 232 10.80 12.66 -25.20
C GLN A 232 11.88 11.94 -26.04
N SER A 233 13.07 11.77 -25.48
CA SER A 233 14.08 10.90 -26.10
C SER A 233 13.85 9.47 -25.64
N GLY A 234 13.51 8.56 -26.56
CA GLY A 234 13.22 7.14 -26.30
C GLY A 234 14.32 6.32 -25.58
N LYS A 235 15.45 6.95 -25.20
CA LYS A 235 16.54 6.36 -24.42
C LYS A 235 16.25 6.27 -22.90
N GLY A 236 15.29 7.02 -22.37
CA GLY A 236 14.93 7.03 -20.94
C GLY A 236 13.89 5.98 -20.52
N ARG A 237 13.12 5.42 -21.46
CA ARG A 237 12.01 4.49 -21.15
C ARG A 237 12.46 3.23 -20.40
N PRO A 238 13.56 2.54 -20.76
CA PRO A 238 14.02 1.36 -20.02
C PRO A 238 14.39 1.67 -18.56
N LEU A 239 14.94 2.87 -18.31
CA LEU A 239 15.24 3.34 -16.96
C LEU A 239 13.95 3.57 -16.17
N GLY A 240 12.94 4.18 -16.79
CA GLY A 240 11.60 4.31 -16.20
C GLY A 240 10.98 2.97 -15.81
N PHE A 241 11.02 1.96 -16.69
CA PHE A 241 10.55 0.61 -16.38
C PHE A 241 11.31 -0.01 -15.19
N SER A 242 12.63 0.18 -15.18
CA SER A 242 13.48 -0.32 -14.09
C SER A 242 13.13 0.33 -12.76
N LEU A 243 12.93 1.65 -12.74
CA LEU A 243 12.54 2.39 -11.54
C LEU A 243 11.13 2.01 -11.05
N ALA A 244 10.17 1.82 -11.95
CA ALA A 244 8.82 1.37 -11.61
C ALA A 244 8.84 0.01 -10.91
N LEU A 245 9.58 -0.95 -11.49
CA LEU A 245 9.72 -2.30 -10.94
C LEU A 245 10.46 -2.28 -9.60
N CYS A 246 11.57 -1.55 -9.50
CA CYS A 246 12.31 -1.42 -8.24
C CYS A 246 11.47 -0.78 -7.14
N SER A 247 10.71 0.27 -7.46
CA SER A 247 9.80 0.93 -6.51
C SER A 247 8.76 -0.08 -6.02
N GLY A 248 8.08 -0.78 -6.95
CA GLY A 248 7.11 -1.81 -6.59
C GLY A 248 7.70 -2.92 -5.72
N ILE A 249 8.92 -3.39 -6.02
CA ILE A 249 9.61 -4.36 -5.16
C ILE A 249 9.81 -3.80 -3.75
N PHE A 250 10.31 -2.56 -3.62
CA PHE A 250 10.53 -1.94 -2.32
C PHE A 250 9.26 -1.80 -1.49
N TYR A 251 8.14 -1.43 -2.12
CA TYR A 251 6.84 -1.42 -1.45
C TYR A 251 6.38 -2.82 -1.06
N GLY A 252 6.55 -3.80 -1.96
CA GLY A 252 6.16 -5.18 -1.71
C GLY A 252 6.92 -5.82 -0.55
N ILE A 253 8.17 -5.41 -0.32
CA ILE A 253 9.00 -5.91 0.79
C ILE A 253 8.91 -5.07 2.07
N THR A 254 8.05 -4.04 2.13
CA THR A 254 7.98 -3.14 3.28
C THR A 254 7.67 -3.85 4.61
N PHE A 255 6.88 -4.93 4.57
CA PHE A 255 6.56 -5.74 5.75
C PHE A 255 7.55 -6.89 6.01
N VAL A 256 8.47 -7.18 5.08
CA VAL A 256 9.40 -8.30 5.19
C VAL A 256 10.24 -8.24 6.46
N PRO A 257 10.85 -7.11 6.86
CA PRO A 257 11.67 -7.07 8.07
C PRO A 257 10.88 -7.38 9.34
N VAL A 258 9.63 -6.92 9.44
CA VAL A 258 8.76 -7.18 10.59
C VAL A 258 8.33 -8.65 10.62
N ASN A 259 7.82 -9.15 9.49
CA ASN A 259 7.36 -10.53 9.40
C ASN A 259 8.50 -11.53 9.57
N TYR A 260 9.71 -11.21 9.12
CA TYR A 260 10.91 -12.00 9.38
C TYR A 260 11.17 -12.17 10.88
N MET A 261 11.04 -11.10 11.68
CA MET A 261 11.21 -11.19 13.14
C MET A 261 10.12 -12.05 13.78
N ILE A 262 8.85 -11.82 13.42
CA ILE A 262 7.69 -12.55 13.94
C ILE A 262 7.79 -14.06 13.60
N ASP A 263 8.22 -14.40 12.39
CA ASP A 263 8.30 -15.77 11.91
C ASP A 263 9.50 -16.55 12.45
N ASN A 264 10.54 -15.88 12.96
CA ASN A 264 11.78 -16.49 13.44
C ASN A 264 11.95 -16.34 14.98
N PRO A 265 11.05 -16.90 15.81
CA PRO A 265 11.13 -16.77 17.27
C PRO A 265 12.41 -17.41 17.85
N ASP A 266 13.02 -18.37 17.16
CA ASP A 266 14.28 -18.97 17.59
C ASP A 266 15.45 -17.97 17.55
N LYS A 267 15.36 -16.97 16.66
CA LYS A 267 16.33 -15.86 16.56
C LYS A 267 15.91 -14.64 17.38
N PHE A 268 14.61 -14.45 17.58
CA PHE A 268 14.00 -13.31 18.25
C PHE A 268 13.02 -13.76 19.35
N PRO A 269 13.48 -14.43 20.42
CA PRO A 269 12.59 -15.10 21.38
C PRO A 269 11.72 -14.14 22.21
N ASN A 270 12.19 -12.92 22.44
CA ASN A 270 11.50 -11.90 23.26
C ASN A 270 10.75 -10.86 22.43
N TYR A 271 10.65 -11.07 21.11
CA TYR A 271 10.05 -10.09 20.21
C TYR A 271 8.52 -10.30 20.15
N PRO A 272 7.71 -9.22 20.13
CA PRO A 272 6.26 -9.32 20.05
C PRO A 272 5.81 -10.05 18.79
N LYS A 273 4.72 -10.80 18.90
CA LYS A 273 4.04 -11.38 17.74
C LYS A 273 3.00 -10.45 17.12
N ASP A 274 2.62 -9.42 17.86
CA ASP A 274 1.72 -8.38 17.38
C ASP A 274 2.45 -7.46 16.40
N GLY A 275 1.89 -7.28 15.22
CA GLY A 275 2.42 -6.40 14.19
C GLY A 275 2.40 -4.93 14.62
N LEU A 276 1.45 -4.52 15.46
CA LEU A 276 1.31 -3.13 15.90
C LEU A 276 2.49 -2.65 16.74
N ALA A 277 3.11 -3.54 17.52
CA ALA A 277 4.30 -3.24 18.30
C ALA A 277 5.48 -2.72 17.45
N TYR A 278 5.51 -3.05 16.16
CA TYR A 278 6.57 -2.63 15.24
C TYR A 278 6.24 -1.34 14.46
N VAL A 279 5.00 -0.84 14.53
CA VAL A 279 4.53 0.30 13.72
C VAL A 279 5.34 1.56 13.99
N PHE A 280 5.60 1.87 15.26
CA PHE A 280 6.41 3.04 15.61
C PHE A 280 7.82 2.95 15.01
N SER A 281 8.47 1.78 15.15
CA SER A 281 9.81 1.56 14.59
C SER A 281 9.80 1.65 13.06
N HIS A 282 8.77 1.11 12.40
CA HIS A 282 8.58 1.23 10.96
C HIS A 282 8.43 2.69 10.52
N TYR A 283 7.58 3.48 11.19
CA TYR A 283 7.34 4.89 10.86
C TYR A 283 8.52 5.78 11.19
N PHE A 284 9.27 5.45 12.23
CA PHE A 284 10.54 6.11 12.51
C PHE A 284 11.55 5.89 11.38
N GLY A 285 11.58 4.69 10.80
CA GLY A 285 12.33 4.40 9.57
C GLY A 285 11.92 5.29 8.41
N ILE A 286 10.60 5.44 8.16
CA ILE A 286 10.06 6.32 7.12
C ILE A 286 10.55 7.76 7.31
N PHE A 287 10.36 8.31 8.52
CA PHE A 287 10.75 9.68 8.85
C PHE A 287 12.25 9.91 8.70
N LEU A 288 13.08 8.98 9.21
CA LEU A 288 14.53 9.12 9.15
C LEU A 288 15.03 9.08 7.71
N THR A 289 14.53 8.15 6.90
CA THR A 289 14.89 8.04 5.48
C THR A 289 14.41 9.27 4.70
N ALA A 290 13.19 9.74 4.93
CA ALA A 290 12.66 10.94 4.26
C ALA A 290 13.46 12.19 4.65
N SER A 291 13.83 12.32 5.93
CA SER A 291 14.69 13.41 6.40
C SER A 291 16.07 13.36 5.77
N ALA A 292 16.69 12.19 5.66
CA ALA A 292 17.98 12.03 4.98
C ALA A 292 17.91 12.42 3.50
N ILE A 293 16.84 12.01 2.81
CA ILE A 293 16.57 12.37 1.42
C ILE A 293 16.38 13.89 1.28
N PHE A 294 15.59 14.51 2.15
CA PHE A 294 15.35 15.96 2.11
C PHE A 294 16.61 16.78 2.45
N ILE A 295 17.43 16.31 3.40
CA ILE A 295 18.74 16.91 3.70
C ILE A 295 19.66 16.82 2.47
N GLY A 296 19.75 15.65 1.83
CA GLY A 296 20.52 15.46 0.60
C GLY A 296 20.05 16.39 -0.52
N TYR A 297 18.74 16.51 -0.69
CA TYR A 297 18.11 17.43 -1.63
C TYR A 297 18.46 18.90 -1.31
N ALA A 298 18.36 19.33 -0.05
CA ALA A 298 18.72 20.68 0.37
C ALA A 298 20.21 20.98 0.12
N LEU A 299 21.10 20.01 0.33
CA LEU A 299 22.52 20.14 0.02
C LEU A 299 22.76 20.32 -1.50
N ILE A 300 22.10 19.52 -2.33
CA ILE A 300 22.16 19.63 -3.80
C ILE A 300 21.66 21.00 -4.26
N LYS A 301 20.54 21.48 -3.68
CA LYS A 301 19.97 22.81 -3.92
C LYS A 301 20.71 23.95 -3.21
N LYS A 302 21.89 23.70 -2.62
CA LYS A 302 22.71 24.71 -1.93
C LYS A 302 21.93 25.51 -0.88
N ASN A 303 21.16 24.78 -0.06
CA ASN A 303 20.29 25.31 1.00
C ASN A 303 19.19 26.27 0.49
N LYS A 304 18.71 26.06 -0.74
CA LYS A 304 17.53 26.72 -1.31
C LYS A 304 16.49 25.69 -1.80
N PRO A 305 15.98 24.83 -0.90
CA PRO A 305 14.95 23.85 -1.26
C PRO A 305 13.64 24.55 -1.65
N ILE A 306 12.85 23.92 -2.52
CA ILE A 306 11.51 24.41 -2.87
C ILE A 306 10.55 24.03 -1.73
N VAL A 307 9.95 25.05 -1.10
CA VAL A 307 9.04 24.87 0.04
C VAL A 307 7.76 25.68 -0.20
N PRO A 308 6.71 25.06 -0.78
CA PRO A 308 5.45 25.75 -1.04
C PRO A 308 4.67 25.94 0.27
N PRO A 309 4.31 27.17 0.68
CA PRO A 309 3.65 27.39 1.98
C PRO A 309 2.22 26.83 2.03
N SER A 310 1.55 26.71 0.87
CA SER A 310 0.18 26.19 0.76
C SER A 310 0.08 24.67 0.94
N ILE A 311 1.19 23.94 0.86
CA ILE A 311 1.21 22.47 0.83
C ILE A 311 1.34 21.82 2.20
N PHE A 312 1.79 22.57 3.21
CA PHE A 312 2.12 22.00 4.52
C PHE A 312 0.94 21.29 5.19
N LEU A 313 -0.18 21.99 5.44
CA LEU A 313 -1.34 21.40 6.12
C LEU A 313 -1.99 20.27 5.31
N PRO A 314 -2.20 20.40 3.99
CA PRO A 314 -2.75 19.31 3.22
C PRO A 314 -1.84 18.08 3.16
N ALA A 315 -0.50 18.26 3.06
CA ALA A 315 0.46 17.15 3.08
C ALA A 315 0.48 16.46 4.46
N PHE A 316 0.39 17.24 5.53
CA PHE A 316 0.27 16.73 6.88
C PHE A 316 -1.00 15.86 7.03
N ALA A 317 -2.15 16.34 6.54
CA ALA A 317 -3.39 15.57 6.54
C ALA A 317 -3.28 14.27 5.73
N THR A 318 -2.63 14.29 4.57
CA THR A 318 -2.32 13.10 3.77
C THR A 318 -1.50 12.08 4.56
N GLY A 319 -0.47 12.52 5.28
CA GLY A 319 0.35 11.63 6.11
C GLY A 319 -0.39 11.03 7.31
N LEU A 320 -1.31 11.79 7.93
CA LEU A 320 -2.19 11.23 8.97
C LEU A 320 -3.07 10.12 8.43
N LEU A 321 -3.71 10.34 7.28
CA LEU A 321 -4.57 9.34 6.63
C LEU A 321 -3.75 8.10 6.23
N TRP A 322 -2.57 8.29 5.63
CA TRP A 322 -1.69 7.18 5.28
C TRP A 322 -1.24 6.38 6.51
N GLY A 323 -0.86 7.06 7.60
CA GLY A 323 -0.44 6.41 8.83
C GLY A 323 -1.53 5.50 9.39
N VAL A 324 -2.78 5.96 9.45
CA VAL A 324 -3.90 5.11 9.90
C VAL A 324 -4.11 3.93 8.94
N GLY A 325 -4.06 4.18 7.62
CA GLY A 325 -4.20 3.14 6.61
C GLY A 325 -3.12 2.06 6.70
N GLN A 326 -1.88 2.45 6.96
CA GLN A 326 -0.75 1.53 7.09
C GLN A 326 -0.78 0.76 8.41
N ALA A 327 -1.17 1.38 9.52
CA ALA A 327 -1.36 0.66 10.80
C ALA A 327 -2.47 -0.41 10.66
N SER A 328 -3.56 -0.08 9.96
CA SER A 328 -4.61 -1.05 9.62
C SER A 328 -4.09 -2.17 8.70
N PHE A 329 -3.15 -1.87 7.80
CA PHE A 329 -2.50 -2.90 6.97
C PHE A 329 -1.64 -3.85 7.81
N PHE A 330 -0.94 -3.38 8.86
CA PHE A 330 -0.26 -4.27 9.82
C PHE A 330 -1.24 -5.27 10.45
N ILE A 331 -2.39 -4.80 10.94
CA ILE A 331 -3.45 -5.65 11.52
C ILE A 331 -3.95 -6.66 10.48
N ALA A 332 -4.25 -6.20 9.27
CA ALA A 332 -4.70 -7.07 8.19
C ALA A 332 -3.69 -8.19 7.90
N ASN A 333 -2.39 -7.85 7.83
CA ASN A 333 -1.31 -8.80 7.56
C ASN A 333 -1.19 -9.86 8.64
N GLN A 334 -1.30 -9.47 9.91
CA GLN A 334 -1.26 -10.39 11.04
C GLN A 334 -2.39 -11.43 10.99
N HIS A 335 -3.59 -11.04 10.55
CA HIS A 335 -4.75 -11.92 10.56
C HIS A 335 -4.96 -12.71 9.25
N LEU A 336 -4.64 -12.13 8.09
CA LEU A 336 -4.92 -12.75 6.79
C LEU A 336 -3.67 -13.28 6.08
N SER A 337 -2.47 -12.77 6.40
CA SER A 337 -1.22 -12.91 5.65
C SER A 337 -1.10 -12.03 4.40
N GLN A 338 0.15 -11.73 4.05
CA GLN A 338 0.52 -10.92 2.89
C GLN A 338 -0.02 -11.48 1.55
N ALA A 339 -0.19 -12.80 1.45
CA ALA A 339 -0.72 -13.46 0.25
C ALA A 339 -2.21 -13.15 -0.02
N ILE A 340 -2.90 -12.55 0.95
CA ILE A 340 -4.31 -12.17 0.84
C ILE A 340 -4.48 -10.65 0.91
N THR A 341 -3.76 -9.99 1.80
CA THR A 341 -3.90 -8.56 2.02
C THR A 341 -3.35 -7.72 0.87
N PHE A 342 -2.19 -8.05 0.30
CA PHE A 342 -1.59 -7.24 -0.78
C PHE A 342 -2.51 -7.13 -2.01
N PRO A 343 -3.10 -8.22 -2.54
CA PRO A 343 -4.03 -8.08 -3.66
C PRO A 343 -5.26 -7.23 -3.31
N ILE A 344 -5.77 -7.32 -2.08
CA ILE A 344 -6.93 -6.52 -1.66
C ILE A 344 -6.52 -5.04 -1.52
N ILE A 345 -5.52 -4.74 -0.70
CA ILE A 345 -5.16 -3.37 -0.30
C ILE A 345 -4.45 -2.59 -1.42
N THR A 346 -3.86 -3.25 -2.42
CA THR A 346 -3.23 -2.52 -3.54
C THR A 346 -4.21 -2.04 -4.60
N MET A 347 -5.42 -2.61 -4.71
CA MET A 347 -6.38 -2.24 -5.76
C MET A 347 -7.70 -1.70 -5.22
N LEU A 348 -8.14 -2.11 -4.02
CA LEU A 348 -9.37 -1.60 -3.42
C LEU A 348 -9.35 -0.09 -3.11
N PRO A 349 -8.21 0.55 -2.73
CA PRO A 349 -8.13 2.00 -2.64
C PRO A 349 -8.59 2.71 -3.91
N GLY A 350 -8.28 2.15 -5.10
CA GLY A 350 -8.69 2.68 -6.41
C GLY A 350 -10.21 2.82 -6.57
N CYS A 351 -10.99 1.96 -5.91
CA CYS A 351 -12.46 2.07 -5.89
C CYS A 351 -12.92 3.27 -5.05
N VAL A 352 -12.35 3.47 -3.86
CA VAL A 352 -12.69 4.58 -2.95
C VAL A 352 -12.27 5.92 -3.56
N ALA A 353 -11.06 5.94 -4.09
CA ALA A 353 -10.51 6.97 -4.94
C ALA A 353 -11.52 7.42 -6.02
N SER A 354 -11.94 6.48 -6.87
CA SER A 354 -12.87 6.75 -7.95
C SER A 354 -14.21 7.29 -7.45
N ALA A 355 -14.68 6.84 -6.28
CA ALA A 355 -15.88 7.38 -5.66
C ALA A 355 -15.73 8.87 -5.27
N TRP A 356 -14.58 9.29 -4.73
CA TRP A 356 -14.30 10.71 -4.50
C TRP A 356 -14.33 11.52 -5.81
N SER A 357 -13.73 10.98 -6.87
CA SER A 357 -13.68 11.62 -8.19
C SER A 357 -15.05 11.82 -8.82
N ILE A 358 -15.98 10.88 -8.61
CA ILE A 358 -17.36 10.98 -9.09
C ILE A 358 -18.20 11.89 -8.19
N LEU A 359 -18.22 11.62 -6.88
CA LEU A 359 -19.20 12.18 -5.96
C LEU A 359 -18.85 13.59 -5.49
N TYR A 360 -17.56 13.86 -5.26
CA TYR A 360 -17.13 15.13 -4.69
C TYR A 360 -16.51 16.05 -5.74
N PHE A 361 -15.73 15.49 -6.65
CA PHE A 361 -15.01 16.29 -7.64
C PHE A 361 -15.72 16.38 -9.00
N GLY A 362 -16.56 15.39 -9.32
CA GLY A 362 -17.30 15.35 -10.58
C GLY A 362 -16.41 15.29 -11.82
N GLU A 363 -15.21 14.73 -11.74
CA GLU A 363 -14.24 14.66 -12.85
C GLU A 363 -14.63 13.64 -13.92
N ILE A 364 -15.23 12.52 -13.47
CA ILE A 364 -15.59 11.42 -14.34
C ILE A 364 -17.01 11.66 -14.81
N LYS A 365 -17.16 12.05 -16.07
CA LYS A 365 -18.45 12.26 -16.75
C LYS A 365 -18.55 11.37 -17.98
N GLY A 366 -19.78 11.18 -18.44
CA GLY A 366 -20.11 10.38 -19.62
C GLY A 366 -20.42 8.92 -19.30
N LEU A 367 -21.47 8.39 -19.93
CA LEU A 367 -21.99 7.04 -19.68
C LEU A 367 -20.95 5.96 -20.00
N ARG A 368 -20.12 6.16 -21.02
CA ARG A 368 -19.06 5.23 -21.41
C ARG A 368 -18.00 5.10 -20.31
N ASN A 369 -17.48 6.22 -19.81
CA ASN A 369 -16.45 6.24 -18.77
C ASN A 369 -17.00 5.66 -17.46
N MET A 370 -18.25 6.01 -17.09
CA MET A 370 -18.93 5.42 -15.93
C MET A 370 -19.14 3.91 -16.07
N THR A 371 -19.46 3.42 -17.27
CA THR A 371 -19.62 1.98 -17.53
C THR A 371 -18.30 1.24 -17.40
N PHE A 372 -17.22 1.76 -18.02
CA PHE A 372 -15.89 1.16 -17.90
C PHE A 372 -15.40 1.15 -16.45
N LEU A 373 -15.61 2.24 -15.73
CA LEU A 373 -15.26 2.36 -14.33
C LEU A 373 -16.06 1.37 -13.46
N GLY A 374 -17.36 1.23 -13.70
CA GLY A 374 -18.20 0.25 -13.03
C GLY A 374 -17.74 -1.19 -13.27
N ILE A 375 -17.32 -1.52 -14.49
CA ILE A 375 -16.73 -2.83 -14.82
C ILE A 375 -15.41 -3.02 -14.07
N ALA A 376 -14.52 -2.02 -14.07
CA ALA A 376 -13.23 -2.09 -13.37
C ALA A 376 -13.43 -2.31 -11.85
N MET A 377 -14.36 -1.57 -11.23
CA MET A 377 -14.74 -1.74 -9.83
C MET A 377 -15.29 -3.15 -9.57
N LEU A 378 -16.21 -3.63 -10.41
CA LEU A 378 -16.80 -4.96 -10.25
C LEU A 378 -15.75 -6.06 -10.32
N VAL A 379 -14.89 -6.03 -11.33
CA VAL A 379 -13.81 -7.01 -11.52
C VAL A 379 -12.84 -7.00 -10.33
N THR A 380 -12.49 -5.80 -9.85
CA THR A 380 -11.60 -5.63 -8.68
C THR A 380 -12.23 -6.15 -7.40
N LEU A 381 -13.51 -5.83 -7.15
CA LEU A 381 -14.26 -6.28 -5.99
C LEU A 381 -14.43 -7.80 -5.98
N LEU A 382 -14.78 -8.40 -7.13
CA LEU A 382 -14.87 -9.86 -7.26
C LEU A 382 -13.51 -10.51 -7.00
N GLY A 383 -12.44 -9.97 -7.57
CA GLY A 383 -11.09 -10.47 -7.32
C GLY A 383 -10.69 -10.38 -5.84
N ALA A 384 -10.98 -9.26 -5.17
CA ALA A 384 -10.72 -9.08 -3.74
C ALA A 384 -11.51 -10.06 -2.87
N ILE A 385 -12.79 -10.31 -3.22
CA ILE A 385 -13.62 -11.31 -2.55
C ILE A 385 -13.03 -12.70 -2.73
N MET A 386 -12.61 -13.08 -3.95
CA MET A 386 -11.97 -14.37 -4.22
C MET A 386 -10.68 -14.54 -3.41
N VAL A 387 -9.81 -13.53 -3.41
CA VAL A 387 -8.58 -13.55 -2.60
C VAL A 387 -8.90 -13.66 -1.10
N GLY A 388 -9.88 -12.90 -0.59
CA GLY A 388 -10.31 -12.99 0.81
C GLY A 388 -10.86 -14.38 1.18
N MET A 389 -11.74 -14.94 0.33
CA MET A 389 -12.32 -16.28 0.48
C MET A 389 -11.27 -17.39 0.41
N SER A 390 -10.17 -17.17 -0.31
CA SER A 390 -9.09 -18.15 -0.43
C SER A 390 -8.45 -18.51 0.92
N LYS A 391 -8.63 -17.67 1.95
CA LYS A 391 -8.14 -17.92 3.31
C LYS A 391 -8.81 -19.12 3.98
N PHE A 392 -10.08 -19.38 3.69
CA PHE A 392 -10.90 -20.33 4.45
C PHE A 392 -11.63 -21.37 3.60
N VAL A 393 -11.86 -21.09 2.32
CA VAL A 393 -12.45 -22.07 1.42
C VAL A 393 -11.36 -23.05 0.97
N ASN A 394 -11.60 -24.35 1.19
CA ASN A 394 -10.80 -25.42 0.58
C ASN A 394 -11.53 -25.85 -0.70
N LEU A 395 -10.96 -25.49 -1.85
CA LEU A 395 -11.45 -25.85 -3.19
C LEU A 395 -10.32 -26.54 -3.95
#